data_AF-A0A7S3H167-F1
#
_entry.id   AF-A0A7S3H167-F1
#
_cell.length_a   1.000
_cell.length_b   1.000
_cell.length_c   1.000
_cell.angle_alpha   90.00
_cell.angle_beta   90.00
_cell.angle_gamma   90.00
#
_symmetry.space_group_name_H-M   'P 1'
#
loop_
_entity.id
_entity.type
_entity.pdbx_description
1 polymer ?
#
loop_
_entity_poly.entity_id
_entity_poly.type
_entity_poly.pdbx_seq_one_letter_code
_entity_poly.pdbx_strand_id
1 'polypeptide(L)'
;RNKNGMPCSADQDCLYGLRRCITGMCQPFQPYNLNHTCTSDFDCPHKGFYCPKDPTGGANKYWIQYCREQGAEMMTCRADRECKPDLRCNSAESPSRCRRLFS
;
A
#
# COMPACT_ATOMS: atom_id res chain seq x y z
N ARG A 1 -8.39 18.61 15.53
CA ARG A 1 -7.63 19.74 14.93
C ARG A 1 -6.99 19.27 13.63
N ASN A 2 -7.42 19.79 12.48
CA ASN A 2 -6.94 19.38 11.15
C ASN A 2 -5.44 19.75 10.98
N LYS A 3 -4.56 18.76 10.81
CA LYS A 3 -3.13 18.96 10.45
C LYS A 3 -2.88 18.91 8.94
N ASN A 4 -3.91 19.09 8.10
CA ASN A 4 -3.72 19.11 6.64
C ASN A 4 -2.91 20.34 6.23
N GLY A 5 -1.93 20.18 5.35
CA GLY A 5 -1.05 21.25 4.90
C GLY A 5 0.04 21.64 5.91
N MET A 6 0.16 20.94 7.05
CA MET A 6 1.30 21.13 7.94
C MET A 6 2.57 20.54 7.33
N PRO A 7 3.72 21.19 7.51
CA PRO A 7 4.98 20.62 7.12
C PRO A 7 5.23 19.33 7.90
N CYS A 8 5.82 18.35 7.24
CA CYS A 8 6.14 17.06 7.82
C CYS A 8 7.43 16.53 7.22
N SER A 9 8.07 15.63 7.96
CA SER A 9 9.28 14.92 7.58
C SER A 9 8.98 13.43 7.42
N ALA A 10 8.03 12.91 8.20
CA ALA A 10 7.54 11.55 8.15
C ALA A 10 6.02 11.47 8.34
N ASP A 11 5.40 10.37 7.90
CA ASP A 11 3.97 10.10 8.06
C ASP A 11 3.49 10.19 9.53
N GLN A 12 4.39 9.94 10.51
CA GLN A 12 4.09 10.04 11.94
C GLN A 12 3.83 11.48 12.41
N ASP A 13 4.38 12.48 11.70
CA ASP A 13 4.18 13.91 12.01
C ASP A 13 2.73 14.34 11.72
N CYS A 14 2.09 13.60 10.81
CA CYS A 14 0.75 13.82 10.34
C CYS A 14 -0.26 12.99 11.16
N LEU A 15 -0.94 13.68 12.09
CA LEU A 15 -2.10 13.24 12.88
C LEU A 15 -2.18 11.72 13.11
N TYR A 16 -1.38 11.22 14.07
CA TYR A 16 -1.36 9.82 14.54
C TYR A 16 -1.16 8.77 13.44
N GLY A 17 -0.42 9.08 12.37
CA GLY A 17 -0.14 8.14 11.28
C GLY A 17 -1.35 7.84 10.39
N LEU A 18 -2.44 8.60 10.55
CA LEU A 18 -3.61 8.54 9.68
C LEU A 18 -3.43 9.43 8.43
N ARG A 19 -2.41 10.29 8.37
CA ARG A 19 -2.16 11.16 7.21
C ARG A 19 -0.74 10.93 6.72
N ARG A 20 -0.50 11.03 5.41
CA ARG A 20 0.85 10.83 4.83
C ARG A 20 1.54 12.16 4.58
N CYS A 21 2.86 12.13 4.73
CA CYS A 21 3.73 13.23 4.43
C CYS A 21 4.17 13.16 2.96
N ILE A 22 3.63 14.05 2.13
CA ILE A 22 3.94 14.09 0.69
C ILE A 22 4.51 15.46 0.39
N THR A 23 5.67 15.50 -0.29
CA THR A 23 6.38 16.76 -0.62
C THR A 23 6.64 17.65 0.60
N GLY A 24 6.88 17.03 1.75
CA GLY A 24 7.07 17.73 3.01
C GLY A 24 5.79 18.33 3.61
N MET A 25 4.59 17.91 3.16
CA MET A 25 3.30 18.37 3.69
C MET A 25 2.35 17.22 4.00
N CYS A 26 1.62 17.33 5.11
CA CYS A 26 0.59 16.38 5.51
C CYS A 26 -0.61 16.49 4.57
N GLN A 27 -0.83 15.46 3.76
CA GLN A 27 -1.99 15.39 2.86
C GLN A 27 -3.24 14.93 3.63
N PRO A 28 -4.45 15.36 3.18
CA PRO A 28 -5.69 14.81 3.71
C PRO A 28 -5.75 13.29 3.53
N PHE A 29 -6.49 12.63 4.41
CA PHE A 29 -6.96 11.26 4.17
C PHE A 29 -7.64 11.28 2.80
N GLN A 30 -7.17 10.47 1.84
CA GLN A 30 -7.94 10.20 0.63
C GLN A 30 -9.38 9.87 1.06
N PRO A 31 -10.43 10.48 0.49
CA PRO A 31 -11.80 10.21 0.91
C PRO A 31 -12.01 8.69 0.88
N TYR A 32 -12.55 8.13 1.97
CA TYR A 32 -12.77 6.69 2.09
C TYR A 32 -13.50 6.19 0.85
N ASN A 33 -12.79 5.43 0.02
CA ASN A 33 -13.38 4.84 -1.16
C ASN A 33 -14.23 3.65 -0.71
N LEU A 34 -15.55 3.86 -0.64
CA LEU A 34 -16.53 2.83 -0.29
C LEU A 34 -16.38 1.54 -1.11
N ASN A 35 -15.95 1.69 -2.37
CA ASN A 35 -15.76 0.57 -3.28
C ASN A 35 -14.36 -0.03 -3.18
N HIS A 36 -13.46 0.53 -2.35
CA HIS A 36 -12.06 0.11 -2.21
C HIS A 36 -11.31 0.01 -3.55
N THR A 37 -11.74 0.76 -4.57
CA THR A 37 -11.11 0.73 -5.89
C THR A 37 -9.81 1.51 -5.88
N CYS A 38 -8.85 1.05 -6.67
CA CYS A 38 -7.54 1.67 -6.75
C CYS A 38 -7.01 1.72 -8.19
N THR A 39 -6.12 2.66 -8.43
CA THR A 39 -5.28 2.72 -9.64
C THR A 39 -3.80 2.59 -9.28
N SER A 40 -3.46 2.96 -8.05
CA SER A 40 -2.13 2.93 -7.47
C SER A 40 -2.22 2.55 -5.99
N ASP A 41 -1.08 2.15 -5.40
CA ASP A 41 -0.99 1.85 -3.97
C ASP A 41 -1.37 3.05 -3.08
N PHE A 42 -1.39 4.27 -3.63
CA PHE A 42 -1.78 5.50 -2.95
C PHE A 42 -3.29 5.64 -2.76
N ASP A 43 -4.09 4.92 -3.54
CA ASP A 43 -5.56 4.95 -3.45
C ASP A 43 -6.07 4.04 -2.33
N CYS A 44 -5.20 3.21 -1.75
CA CYS A 44 -5.56 2.24 -0.74
C CYS A 44 -5.49 2.79 0.69
N PRO A 45 -6.38 2.29 1.59
CA PRO A 45 -6.36 2.67 3.00
C PRO A 45 -4.97 2.43 3.60
N HIS A 46 -4.47 3.43 4.32
CA HIS A 46 -3.07 3.49 4.73
C HIS A 46 -2.69 2.32 5.67
N LYS A 47 -1.43 1.86 5.54
CA LYS A 47 -0.80 0.69 6.19
C LYS A 47 -1.52 -0.65 5.96
N GLY A 48 -0.81 -1.60 5.34
CA GLY A 48 -1.26 -2.98 5.22
C GLY A 48 -2.15 -3.26 4.02
N PHE A 49 -2.34 -2.31 3.10
CA PHE A 49 -3.04 -2.52 1.83
C PHE A 49 -2.18 -2.10 0.64
N TYR A 50 -2.39 -2.75 -0.50
CA TYR A 50 -1.74 -2.45 -1.78
C TYR A 50 -2.75 -2.57 -2.94
N CYS A 51 -2.43 -1.95 -4.07
CA CYS A 51 -3.22 -2.06 -5.28
C CYS A 51 -2.66 -3.16 -6.21
N PRO A 52 -3.41 -4.24 -6.48
CA PRO A 52 -2.95 -5.30 -7.36
C PRO A 52 -2.78 -4.79 -8.79
N LYS A 53 -1.78 -5.32 -9.51
CA LYS A 53 -1.62 -5.01 -10.93
C LYS A 53 -2.80 -5.60 -11.70
N ASP A 54 -3.32 -4.84 -12.65
CA ASP A 54 -4.28 -5.37 -13.62
C ASP A 54 -3.64 -6.52 -14.42
N PRO A 55 -4.15 -7.75 -14.31
CA PRO A 55 -3.63 -8.91 -15.04
C PRO A 55 -3.84 -8.79 -16.56
N THR A 56 -4.74 -7.91 -17.01
CA THR A 56 -5.01 -7.65 -18.43
C THR A 56 -4.13 -6.54 -19.01
N GLY A 57 -3.32 -5.87 -18.18
CA GLY A 57 -2.44 -4.78 -18.64
C GLY A 57 -3.19 -3.60 -19.26
N GLY A 58 -4.44 -3.35 -18.86
CA GLY A 58 -5.30 -2.31 -19.42
C GLY A 58 -6.12 -2.76 -20.64
N ALA A 59 -6.02 -4.01 -21.08
CA ALA A 59 -6.80 -4.52 -22.22
C ALA A 59 -8.30 -4.61 -21.93
N ASN A 60 -8.69 -4.84 -20.66
CA ASN A 60 -10.08 -4.86 -20.25
C ASN A 60 -10.47 -3.54 -19.58
N LYS A 61 -11.19 -2.70 -20.32
CA LYS A 61 -11.75 -1.41 -19.83
C LYS A 61 -12.74 -1.55 -18.67
N TYR A 62 -13.27 -2.75 -18.41
CA TYR A 62 -14.17 -3.02 -17.28
C TYR A 62 -13.45 -3.62 -16.08
N TRP A 63 -12.14 -3.83 -16.16
CA TRP A 63 -11.37 -4.32 -15.03
C TRP A 63 -11.22 -3.24 -13.97
N ILE A 64 -11.85 -3.46 -12.83
CA ILE A 64 -11.75 -2.58 -11.67
C ILE A 64 -10.77 -3.23 -10.69
N GLN A 65 -9.67 -2.53 -10.38
CA GLN A 65 -8.72 -2.98 -9.36
C GLN A 65 -9.24 -2.57 -7.98
N TYR A 66 -9.08 -3.46 -7.01
CA TYR A 66 -9.49 -3.26 -5.63
C TYR A 66 -8.28 -3.39 -4.73
N CYS A 67 -8.20 -2.54 -3.72
CA CYS A 67 -7.20 -2.64 -2.67
C CYS A 67 -7.25 -4.00 -2.00
N ARG A 68 -6.07 -4.59 -1.81
CA ARG A 68 -5.90 -5.89 -1.15
C ARG A 68 -5.03 -5.74 0.07
N GLU A 69 -5.30 -6.55 1.08
CA GLU A 69 -4.44 -6.65 2.24
C GLU A 69 -3.08 -7.22 1.87
N GLN A 70 -2.03 -6.65 2.47
CA GLN A 70 -0.66 -7.13 2.37
C GLN A 70 -0.48 -8.40 3.20
N GLY A 71 0.17 -9.40 2.60
CA GLY A 71 0.48 -10.67 3.19
C GLY A 71 1.42 -10.56 4.40
N ALA A 72 1.08 -11.34 5.42
CA ALA A 72 1.96 -11.62 6.56
C ALA A 72 3.16 -12.49 6.15
N GLU A 73 4.07 -12.73 7.08
CA GLU A 73 5.22 -13.61 6.86
C GLU A 73 4.76 -15.01 6.45
N MET A 74 5.53 -15.67 5.57
CA MET A 74 5.25 -16.98 4.96
C MET A 74 4.07 -17.01 3.97
N MET A 75 3.29 -15.95 3.82
CA MET A 75 2.27 -15.86 2.76
C MET A 75 2.93 -15.85 1.40
N THR A 76 2.26 -16.45 0.40
CA THR A 76 2.72 -16.41 -0.98
C THR A 76 2.64 -14.99 -1.53
N CYS A 77 3.62 -14.62 -2.35
CA CYS A 77 3.72 -13.29 -2.93
C CYS A 77 4.28 -13.38 -4.35
N ARG A 78 4.03 -12.34 -5.16
CA ARG A 78 4.67 -12.17 -6.49
C ARG A 78 5.56 -10.93 -6.57
N ALA A 79 5.35 -9.97 -5.68
CA ALA A 79 6.11 -8.73 -5.62
C ALA A 79 6.18 -8.22 -4.18
N ASP A 80 7.22 -7.44 -3.85
CA ASP A 80 7.45 -6.90 -2.51
C ASP A 80 6.27 -6.13 -1.94
N ARG A 81 5.56 -5.38 -2.78
CA ARG A 81 4.39 -4.58 -2.39
C ARG A 81 3.22 -5.42 -1.85
N GLU A 82 3.19 -6.71 -2.16
CA GLU A 82 2.18 -7.65 -1.66
C GLU A 82 2.44 -8.07 -0.22
N CYS A 83 3.64 -7.81 0.32
CA CYS A 83 4.03 -8.14 1.67
C CYS A 83 3.85 -6.93 2.60
N LYS A 84 3.69 -7.19 3.91
CA LYS A 84 3.69 -6.11 4.92
C LYS A 84 4.97 -5.27 4.82
N PRO A 85 4.98 -4.00 5.27
CA PRO A 85 6.10 -3.07 5.06
C PRO A 85 7.48 -3.56 5.55
N ASP A 86 7.51 -4.44 6.55
CA ASP A 86 8.73 -5.01 7.12
C ASP A 86 9.18 -6.33 6.45
N LEU A 87 8.47 -6.74 5.39
CA LEU A 87 8.66 -7.99 4.67
C LEU A 87 8.96 -7.71 3.21
N ARG A 88 9.67 -8.64 2.56
CA ARG A 88 9.95 -8.62 1.13
C ARG A 88 9.56 -9.94 0.52
N CYS A 89 9.26 -9.93 -0.77
CA CYS A 89 8.91 -11.13 -1.48
C CYS A 89 10.18 -11.89 -1.87
N ASN A 90 10.44 -13.00 -1.20
CA ASN A 90 11.58 -13.84 -1.49
C ASN A 90 11.31 -14.69 -2.73
N SER A 91 11.77 -14.22 -3.89
CA SER A 91 11.65 -14.91 -5.17
C SER A 91 12.57 -16.12 -5.33
N ALA A 92 13.51 -16.34 -4.40
CA ALA A 92 14.34 -17.54 -4.38
C ALA A 92 13.61 -18.78 -3.82
N GLU A 93 12.52 -18.58 -3.06
CA GLU A 93 11.68 -19.67 -2.56
C GLU A 93 10.65 -20.10 -3.63
N SER A 94 10.29 -21.39 -3.66
CA SER A 94 9.23 -21.91 -4.51
C SER A 94 8.19 -22.65 -3.67
N PRO A 95 6.96 -22.10 -3.49
CA PRO A 95 6.50 -20.80 -3.98
C PRO A 95 7.16 -19.62 -3.26
N SER A 96 7.28 -18.46 -3.94
CA SER A 96 7.82 -17.22 -3.37
C SER A 96 6.99 -16.76 -2.19
N ARG A 97 7.64 -16.36 -1.09
CA ARG A 97 6.96 -16.00 0.16
C ARG A 97 7.47 -14.69 0.76
N CYS A 98 6.60 -14.03 1.52
CA CYS A 98 6.96 -12.85 2.29
C CYS A 98 7.90 -13.24 3.45
N ARG A 99 9.10 -12.65 3.48
CA ARG A 99 10.15 -12.90 4.48
C ARG A 99 10.71 -11.60 5.03
N ARG A 100 11.19 -11.61 6.27
CA ARG A 100 12.11 -10.57 6.77
C ARG A 100 13.48 -10.79 6.15
N LEU A 101 14.05 -9.76 5.51
CA LEU A 101 15.39 -9.86 4.90
C LEU A 101 16.55 -9.67 5.90
N PHE A 102 16.25 -9.37 7.16
CA PHE A 102 17.27 -9.23 8.20
C PHE A 102 16.80 -9.97 9.45
N SER A 103 17.46 -11.09 9.72
CA SER A 103 17.52 -11.76 11.03
C SER A 103 18.98 -11.91 11.42
#